data_AF-A0A9L0S2H7-F1
#
_entry.id   AF-A0A9L0S2H7-F1
#
_cell.length_a   1.000
_cell.length_b   1.000
_cell.length_c   1.000
_cell.angle_alpha   90.00
_cell.angle_beta   90.00
_cell.angle_gamma   90.00
#
_symmetry.space_group_name_H-M   'P 1'
#
loop_
_entity.id
_entity.type
_entity.pdbx_description
1 polymer ?
#
loop_
_entity_poly.entity_id
_entity_poly.type
_entity_poly.pdbx_seq_one_letter_code
_entity_poly.pdbx_strand_id
1 'polypeptide(L)'
;MSGLSYPEMEGCRNLLGLLDNDEITALCDTVTNRLVQPDDRQDAIRAILVYSQSAEELLRRRKVHREVIFKYLAAQGVIIPPATEKHNLIQHAKDYWKKQLQLKLKETPEPVKTENVRVFQQLYFISFAT
;
A
#
# COMPACT_ATOMS: atom_id res chain seq x y z
N MET A 1 -4.19 -5.54 -18.60
CA MET A 1 -4.86 -4.65 -17.63
C MET A 1 -3.86 -4.35 -16.54
N SER A 2 -3.27 -3.16 -16.54
CA SER A 2 -2.23 -2.81 -15.57
C SER A 2 -2.92 -2.25 -14.33
N GLY A 3 -3.13 -3.10 -13.33
CA GLY A 3 -3.56 -2.66 -12.00
C GLY A 3 -2.39 -2.06 -11.21
N LEU A 4 -2.69 -1.49 -10.05
CA LEU A 4 -1.69 -1.03 -9.09
C LEU A 4 -0.76 -2.19 -8.69
N SER A 5 0.55 -1.95 -8.66
CA SER A 5 1.48 -2.91 -8.06
C SER A 5 1.25 -3.00 -6.55
N TYR A 6 1.67 -4.09 -5.92
CA TYR A 6 1.49 -4.29 -4.48
C TYR A 6 1.94 -3.09 -3.60
N PRO A 7 3.16 -2.51 -3.76
CA PRO A 7 3.58 -1.35 -2.97
C PRO A 7 2.80 -0.08 -3.29
N GLU A 8 2.33 0.09 -4.53
CA GLU A 8 1.45 1.21 -4.89
C GLU A 8 0.07 1.05 -4.27
N MET A 9 -0.47 -0.18 -4.23
CA MET A 9 -1.76 -0.48 -3.62
C MET A 9 -1.72 -0.19 -2.12
N GLU A 10 -0.68 -0.65 -1.43
CA GLU A 10 -0.49 -0.41 0.00
C GLU A 10 -0.23 1.07 0.29
N GLY A 11 0.54 1.74 -0.56
CA GLY A 11 0.78 3.17 -0.47
C GLY A 11 -0.48 4.00 -0.63
N CYS A 12 -1.27 3.71 -1.67
CA CYS A 12 -2.58 4.33 -1.88
C CYS A 12 -3.53 4.05 -0.72
N ARG A 13 -3.57 2.82 -0.20
CA ARG A 13 -4.41 2.47 0.97
C ARG A 13 -4.08 3.33 2.18
N ASN A 14 -2.79 3.47 2.49
CA ASN A 14 -2.34 4.28 3.63
C ASN A 14 -2.62 5.77 3.42
N LEU A 15 -2.44 6.28 2.19
CA LEU A 15 -2.72 7.66 1.86
C LEU A 15 -4.22 7.97 1.91
N LEU A 16 -5.07 7.09 1.38
CA LEU A 16 -6.53 7.19 1.50
C LEU A 16 -6.96 7.10 2.96
N GLY A 17 -6.23 6.35 3.80
CA GLY A 17 -6.44 6.29 5.24
C GLY A 17 -6.28 7.63 5.96
N LEU A 18 -5.59 8.62 5.36
CA LEU A 18 -5.41 9.96 5.93
C LEU A 18 -6.53 10.95 5.54
N LEU A 19 -7.38 10.60 4.58
CA LEU A 19 -8.50 11.44 4.14
C LEU A 19 -9.69 11.31 5.09
N ASP A 20 -10.54 12.32 5.13
CA ASP A 20 -11.79 12.26 5.88
C ASP A 20 -12.84 11.37 5.18
N ASN A 21 -13.87 10.93 5.93
CA ASN A 21 -14.91 10.06 5.37
C ASN A 21 -15.61 10.71 4.17
N ASP A 22 -15.92 12.01 4.24
CA ASP A 22 -16.55 12.74 3.13
C ASP A 22 -15.66 12.81 1.89
N GLU A 23 -14.35 12.98 2.08
CA GLU A 23 -13.38 13.03 0.99
C GLU A 23 -13.25 11.66 0.31
N ILE A 24 -13.20 10.58 1.11
CA ILE A 24 -13.14 9.20 0.61
C ILE A 24 -14.40 8.87 -0.18
N THR A 25 -15.59 9.16 0.36
CA THR A 25 -16.86 8.89 -0.33
C THR A 25 -16.96 9.67 -1.64
N ALA A 26 -16.61 10.96 -1.63
CA ALA A 26 -16.61 11.77 -2.85
C ALA A 26 -15.56 11.31 -3.88
N LEU A 27 -14.40 10.84 -3.42
CA LEU A 27 -13.38 10.27 -4.29
C LEU A 27 -13.86 8.94 -4.89
N CYS A 28 -14.48 8.09 -4.09
CA CYS A 28 -15.08 6.82 -4.53
C CYS A 28 -16.10 7.07 -5.63
N ASP A 29 -17.07 7.96 -5.42
CA ASP A 29 -18.07 8.35 -6.43
C ASP A 29 -17.44 8.78 -7.75
N THR A 30 -16.31 9.51 -7.69
CA THR A 30 -15.61 9.97 -8.88
C THR A 30 -14.80 8.85 -9.55
N VAL A 31 -14.25 7.89 -8.79
CA VAL A 31 -13.44 6.77 -9.28
C VAL A 31 -14.32 5.69 -9.88
N THR A 32 -15.42 5.37 -9.21
CA THR A 32 -16.39 4.36 -9.63
C THR A 32 -17.44 4.96 -10.55
N ASN A 33 -17.44 6.28 -10.82
CA ASN A 33 -18.50 6.99 -11.55
C ASN A 33 -19.89 6.70 -10.96
N ARG A 34 -19.99 6.67 -9.62
CA ARG A 34 -21.17 6.29 -8.83
C ARG A 34 -21.73 4.91 -9.16
N LEU A 35 -20.95 4.02 -9.77
CA LEU A 35 -21.35 2.63 -10.01
C LEU A 35 -21.40 1.81 -8.73
N VAL A 36 -20.66 2.22 -7.69
CA VAL A 36 -20.58 1.53 -6.41
C VAL A 36 -20.82 2.54 -5.30
N GLN A 37 -21.77 2.22 -4.41
CA GLN A 37 -21.97 2.92 -3.15
C GLN A 37 -21.32 2.10 -2.04
N PRO A 38 -20.24 2.60 -1.42
CA PRO A 38 -19.61 1.89 -0.32
C PRO A 38 -20.43 2.02 0.97
N ASP A 39 -20.67 0.89 1.64
CA ASP A 39 -21.35 0.85 2.95
C ASP A 39 -20.47 1.37 4.09
N ASP A 40 -19.16 1.11 4.00
CA ASP A 40 -18.17 1.51 5.00
C ASP A 40 -16.97 2.21 4.35
N ARG A 41 -16.23 2.98 5.17
CA ARG A 41 -14.96 3.62 4.77
C ARG A 41 -13.99 2.63 4.15
N GLN A 42 -13.86 1.42 4.70
CA GLN A 42 -12.96 0.40 4.15
C GLN A 42 -13.44 -0.11 2.79
N ASP A 43 -14.75 -0.22 2.57
CA ASP A 43 -15.30 -0.59 1.26
C ASP A 43 -15.08 0.50 0.22
N ALA A 44 -15.19 1.76 0.61
CA ALA A 44 -14.86 2.88 -0.26
C ALA A 44 -13.39 2.82 -0.71
N ILE A 45 -12.46 2.57 0.22
CA ILE A 45 -11.04 2.42 -0.10
C ILE A 45 -10.81 1.22 -1.03
N ARG A 46 -11.44 0.07 -0.75
CA ARG A 46 -11.34 -1.12 -1.61
C ARG A 46 -11.86 -0.85 -3.02
N ALA A 47 -13.04 -0.24 -3.15
CA ALA A 47 -13.62 0.12 -4.43
C ALA A 47 -12.71 1.08 -5.20
N ILE A 48 -12.18 2.12 -4.54
CA ILE A 48 -11.22 3.03 -5.15
C ILE A 48 -10.00 2.27 -5.68
N LEU A 49 -9.39 1.38 -4.90
CA LEU A 49 -8.21 0.62 -5.32
C LEU A 49 -8.50 -0.30 -6.51
N VAL A 50 -9.68 -0.94 -6.55
CA VAL A 50 -10.08 -1.87 -7.62
C VAL A 50 -10.37 -1.14 -8.94
N TYR A 51 -11.04 0.01 -8.87
CA TYR A 51 -11.42 0.77 -10.06
C TYR A 51 -10.31 1.72 -10.56
N SER A 52 -9.28 1.95 -9.75
CA SER A 52 -8.16 2.81 -10.14
C SER A 52 -7.16 2.08 -11.04
N GLN A 53 -6.90 2.65 -12.21
CA GLN A 53 -5.93 2.11 -13.16
C GLN A 53 -4.49 2.46 -12.78
N SER A 54 -4.27 3.58 -12.09
CA SER A 54 -2.94 4.07 -11.73
C SER A 54 -2.99 4.93 -10.47
N ALA A 55 -1.95 4.79 -9.64
CA ALA A 55 -1.80 5.62 -8.45
C ALA A 55 -1.62 7.09 -8.83
N GLU A 56 -0.99 7.38 -9.96
CA GLU A 56 -0.84 8.75 -10.45
C GLU A 56 -2.20 9.39 -10.76
N GLU A 57 -3.10 8.65 -11.40
CA GLU A 57 -4.42 9.15 -11.75
C GLU A 57 -5.23 9.47 -10.49
N LEU A 58 -5.18 8.55 -9.51
CA LEU A 58 -5.83 8.71 -8.21
C LEU A 58 -5.31 9.95 -7.48
N LEU A 59 -3.99 10.14 -7.42
CA LEU A 59 -3.39 11.29 -6.73
C LEU A 59 -3.53 12.62 -7.50
N ARG A 60 -3.63 12.59 -8.84
CA ARG A 60 -3.89 13.79 -9.64
C ARG A 60 -5.28 14.37 -9.38
N ARG A 61 -6.27 13.54 -9.02
CA ARG A 61 -7.64 14.01 -8.74
C ARG A 61 -7.64 15.09 -7.66
N ARG A 62 -8.56 16.06 -7.82
CA ARG A 62 -8.59 17.29 -7.00
C ARG A 62 -8.81 17.02 -5.51
N LYS A 63 -9.39 15.87 -5.16
CA LYS A 63 -9.70 15.46 -3.78
C LYS A 63 -8.47 15.09 -2.96
N VAL A 64 -7.39 14.65 -3.61
CA VAL A 64 -6.13 14.41 -2.89
C VAL A 64 -5.38 15.75 -2.79
N HIS A 65 -5.44 16.36 -1.61
CA HIS A 65 -4.75 17.61 -1.33
C HIS A 65 -3.24 17.41 -1.20
N ARG A 66 -2.46 18.44 -1.55
CA ARG A 66 -0.99 18.41 -1.43
C ARG A 66 -0.55 18.04 -0.01
N GLU A 67 -1.30 18.50 1.00
CA GLU A 67 -1.00 18.29 2.41
C GLU A 67 -1.13 16.83 2.81
N VAL A 68 -2.08 16.11 2.23
CA VAL A 68 -2.29 14.68 2.50
C VAL A 68 -1.11 13.88 1.97
N ILE A 69 -0.69 14.16 0.73
CA ILE A 69 0.48 13.52 0.12
C ILE A 69 1.75 13.86 0.89
N PHE A 70 1.90 15.11 1.30
CA PHE A 70 3.04 15.57 2.10
C PHE A 70 3.09 14.89 3.47
N LYS A 71 1.98 14.86 4.21
CA LYS A 71 1.88 14.16 5.50
C LYS A 71 2.19 12.68 5.36
N TYR A 72 1.68 12.03 4.31
CA TYR A 72 1.99 10.64 4.01
C TYR A 72 3.50 10.44 3.80
N LEU A 73 4.12 11.23 2.93
CA LEU A 73 5.55 11.12 2.63
C LEU A 73 6.42 11.38 3.85
N ALA A 74 6.07 12.37 4.66
CA ALA A 74 6.74 12.63 5.94
C ALA A 74 6.60 11.45 6.92
N ALA A 75 5.42 10.83 7.02
CA ALA A 75 5.20 9.65 7.85
C ALA A 75 5.98 8.42 7.37
N GLN A 76 6.27 8.33 6.07
CA GLN A 76 7.15 7.30 5.48
C GLN A 76 8.65 7.61 5.64
N GLY A 77 9.01 8.74 6.27
CA GLY A 77 10.40 9.17 6.42
C GLY A 77 11.00 9.83 5.18
N VAL A 78 10.19 10.17 4.18
CA VAL A 78 10.63 10.89 2.97
C VAL A 78 10.61 12.39 3.26
N ILE A 79 11.79 12.98 3.40
CA ILE A 79 11.95 14.42 3.65
C ILE A 79 11.73 15.16 2.32
N ILE A 80 10.66 15.94 2.24
CA ILE A 80 10.34 16.76 1.08
C ILE A 80 10.23 18.21 1.51
N PRO A 81 10.73 19.16 0.69
CA PRO A 81 10.51 20.57 0.95
C PRO A 81 9.01 20.92 1.04
N PRO A 82 8.57 21.75 1.99
CA PRO A 82 7.17 22.17 2.10
C PRO A 82 6.71 23.05 0.91
N ALA A 83 7.66 23.62 0.17
CA ALA A 83 7.42 24.38 -1.06
C ALA A 83 7.17 23.49 -2.30
N THR A 84 7.27 22.17 -2.18
CA THR A 84 7.11 21.25 -3.30
C THR A 84 5.68 21.25 -3.83
N GLU A 85 5.56 21.45 -5.15
CA GLU A 85 4.27 21.44 -5.84
C GLU A 85 3.59 20.07 -5.84
N LYS A 86 2.26 20.05 -6.01
CA LYS A 86 1.48 18.81 -6.01
C LYS A 86 1.99 17.78 -7.01
N HIS A 87 2.37 18.20 -8.23
CA HIS A 87 2.87 17.27 -9.24
C HIS A 87 4.18 16.58 -8.81
N ASN A 88 5.10 17.34 -8.21
CA ASN A 88 6.36 16.82 -7.69
C ASN A 88 6.13 15.88 -6.50
N LEU A 89 5.19 16.18 -5.61
CA LEU A 89 4.80 15.28 -4.52
C LEU A 89 4.30 13.93 -5.05
N ILE A 90 3.51 13.94 -6.12
CA ILE A 90 3.03 12.72 -6.77
C ILE A 90 4.20 11.92 -7.36
N GLN A 91 5.15 12.57 -8.04
CA GLN A 91 6.35 11.89 -8.55
C GLN A 91 7.18 11.28 -7.41
N HIS A 92 7.41 12.00 -6.32
CA HIS A 92 8.14 11.48 -5.17
C HIS A 92 7.46 10.26 -4.53
N ALA A 93 6.13 10.25 -4.44
CA ALA A 93 5.38 9.08 -3.96
C ALA A 93 5.56 7.87 -4.88
N LYS A 94 5.47 8.07 -6.21
CA LYS A 94 5.70 7.00 -7.19
C LYS A 94 7.11 6.45 -7.12
N ASP A 95 8.11 7.32 -7.05
CA ASP A 95 9.51 6.92 -6.93
C ASP A 95 9.77 6.17 -5.63
N TYR A 96 9.12 6.58 -4.54
CA TYR A 96 9.18 5.87 -3.27
C TYR A 96 8.62 4.44 -3.40
N TRP A 97 7.43 4.27 -3.96
CA TRP A 97 6.83 2.94 -4.13
C TRP A 97 7.63 2.06 -5.09
N LYS A 98 8.21 2.65 -6.15
CA LYS A 98 9.09 1.95 -7.09
C LYS A 98 10.38 1.49 -6.41
N LYS A 99 10.98 2.32 -5.55
CA LYS A 99 12.14 1.92 -4.73
C LYS A 99 11.79 0.80 -3.76
N GLN A 100 10.63 0.89 -3.10
CA GLN A 100 10.14 -0.19 -2.22
C GLN A 100 9.98 -1.51 -2.97
N LEU A 101 9.44 -1.47 -4.20
CA LEU A 101 9.35 -2.64 -5.07
C LEU A 101 10.73 -3.24 -5.36
N GLN A 102 11.72 -2.40 -5.69
CA GLN A 102 13.08 -2.84 -6.00
C GLN A 102 13.83 -3.39 -4.78
N LEU A 103 13.61 -2.83 -3.58
CA LEU A 103 14.18 -3.34 -2.34
C LEU A 103 13.60 -4.72 -1.99
N LYS A 104 12.26 -4.86 -2.05
CA LYS A 104 11.58 -6.15 -1.87
C LYS A 104 12.06 -7.23 -2.87
N LEU A 105 12.40 -6.84 -4.09
CA LEU A 105 12.94 -7.75 -5.12
C LEU A 105 14.41 -8.11 -4.88
N LYS A 106 15.21 -7.19 -4.34
CA LYS A 106 16.61 -7.45 -3.94
C LYS A 106 16.72 -8.25 -2.64
N GLU A 107 15.66 -8.32 -1.85
CA GLU A 107 15.50 -9.24 -0.71
C GLU A 107 14.93 -10.60 -1.13
N THR A 108 15.02 -11.00 -2.40
CA THR A 108 14.95 -12.43 -2.73
C THR A 108 16.33 -13.02 -2.39
N PRO A 109 16.47 -13.81 -1.31
CA PRO A 109 17.68 -14.58 -1.13
C PRO A 109 17.70 -15.61 -2.25
N GLU A 110 18.82 -15.71 -2.96
CA GLU A 110 19.21 -16.92 -3.67
C GLU A 110 18.91 -18.17 -2.80
N PRO A 111 18.49 -19.29 -3.40
CA PRO A 111 18.06 -20.48 -2.68
C PRO A 111 19.25 -21.10 -1.96
N VAL A 112 19.35 -20.89 -0.64
CA VAL A 112 20.24 -21.69 0.20
C VAL A 112 19.61 -23.07 0.34
N LYS A 113 20.19 -23.97 -0.46
CA LYS A 113 20.10 -25.42 -0.49
C LYS A 113 19.66 -26.08 0.83
N THR A 114 18.61 -26.89 0.70
CA THR A 114 18.57 -28.31 1.07
C THR A 114 18.61 -28.72 2.56
N GLU A 115 17.58 -29.49 2.91
CA GLU A 115 17.48 -30.47 4.01
C GLU A 115 17.37 -29.95 5.45
N ASN A 116 16.17 -30.09 6.04
CA ASN A 116 15.93 -31.12 7.07
C ASN A 116 14.42 -31.23 7.38
N VAL A 117 13.79 -32.20 6.71
CA VAL A 117 12.54 -32.82 7.15
C VAL A 117 12.92 -33.90 8.17
N ARG A 118 12.20 -33.98 9.30
CA ARG A 118 12.37 -34.86 10.49
C ARG A 118 13.39 -34.27 11.48
N VAL A 119 13.05 -33.96 12.72
CA VAL A 119 12.58 -34.88 13.77
C VAL A 119 11.73 -34.11 14.79
N PHE A 120 10.41 -34.37 14.83
CA PHE A 120 9.51 -33.86 15.90
C PHE A 120 8.79 -35.01 16.64
N GLN A 121 9.42 -36.19 16.71
CA GLN A 121 8.95 -37.30 17.54
C GLN A 121 10.14 -38.00 18.20
N GLN A 122 10.72 -37.41 19.23
CA GLN A 122 11.47 -38.18 20.23
C GLN A 122 11.74 -37.36 21.48
N LEU A 123 10.71 -37.09 22.29
CA LEU A 123 10.88 -36.59 23.66
C LEU A 123 9.64 -36.84 24.55
N TYR A 124 8.91 -37.95 24.32
CA TYR A 124 7.80 -38.39 25.18
C TYR A 124 7.90 -39.85 25.66
N PHE A 125 9.11 -40.45 25.65
CA PHE A 125 9.27 -41.84 26.10
C PHE A 125 10.40 -42.09 27.11
N ILE A 126 10.84 -41.06 27.86
CA ILE A 126 11.82 -41.25 28.95
C ILE A 126 11.25 -40.81 30.31
N SER A 127 9.98 -41.12 30.59
CA SER A 127 9.41 -40.94 31.95
C SER A 127 8.54 -42.09 32.43
N PHE A 128 8.81 -43.33 31.98
CA PHE A 128 8.28 -44.53 32.62
C PHE A 128 9.34 -45.62 32.76
N ALA A 129 10.47 -45.25 33.36
CA ALA A 129 11.42 -46.20 33.93
C ALA A 129 11.85 -45.68 35.30
N THR A 130 11.01 -45.93 36.31
CA THR A 130 11.39 -46.18 37.71
C THR A 130 10.30 -47.04 38.32
#